data_AF-A0A7G8IZV2-F1
#
_entry.id   AF-A0A7G8IZV2-F1
#
_cell.length_a   1.000
_cell.length_b   1.000
_cell.length_c   1.000
_cell.angle_alpha   90.00
_cell.angle_beta   90.00
_cell.angle_gamma   90.00
#
_symmetry.space_group_name_H-M   'P 1'
#
loop_
_entity.id
_entity.type
_entity.pdbx_description
1 polymer ?
#
loop_
_entity_poly.entity_id
_entity_poly.type
_entity_poly.pdbx_seq_one_letter_code
_entity_poly.pdbx_strand_id
1 'polypeptide(L)' 'MQSLGATRSDQDPCDWVWEQPAWSALLKLDQQDLGVIWTSEQPTRSCSYPYGLTREDVEAALRLGP' A
#
# COMPACT_ATOMS: atom_id res chain seq x y z
N MET A 1 -14.17 12.55 -2.43
CA MET A 1 -13.60 11.26 -2.87
C MET A 1 -12.11 11.47 -3.10
N GLN A 2 -11.30 11.24 -2.07
CA GLN A 2 -9.85 11.40 -2.14
C GLN A 2 -9.28 10.00 -2.43
N SER A 3 -9.12 9.68 -3.71
CA SER A 3 -8.47 8.45 -4.13
C SER A 3 -7.04 8.45 -3.59
N LEU A 4 -6.58 7.36 -2.97
CA LEU A 4 -5.14 7.18 -2.76
C LEU A 4 -4.46 7.38 -4.11
N GLY A 5 -3.41 8.19 -4.18
CA GLY A 5 -2.59 8.38 -5.38
C GLY A 5 -1.80 7.12 -5.77
N ALA A 6 -2.26 5.95 -5.35
CA ALA A 6 -1.72 4.66 -5.72
C ALA A 6 -2.12 4.36 -7.16
N THR A 7 -1.12 4.12 -7.98
CA THR A 7 -1.27 3.74 -9.38
C THR A 7 -1.13 2.23 -9.48
N ARG A 8 -2.08 1.58 -10.14
CA ARG A 8 -1.98 0.15 -10.42
C ARG A 8 -0.81 -0.11 -11.38
N SER A 9 0.00 -1.12 -11.08
CA SER A 9 1.07 -1.57 -11.95
C SER A 9 0.50 -2.13 -13.26
N ASP A 10 1.20 -1.88 -14.36
CA ASP A 10 0.83 -2.40 -15.68
C ASP A 10 1.28 -3.86 -15.87
N GLN A 11 2.34 -4.26 -15.17
CA GLN A 11 2.88 -5.63 -15.20
C GLN A 11 1.96 -6.61 -14.46
N ASP A 12 1.47 -6.21 -13.28
CA ASP A 12 0.66 -7.04 -12.41
C ASP A 12 -0.53 -6.23 -11.89
N PRO A 13 -1.78 -6.61 -12.21
CA PRO A 13 -2.96 -5.88 -11.76
C PRO A 13 -3.20 -5.96 -10.24
N CYS A 14 -2.51 -6.89 -9.57
CA CYS A 14 -2.51 -7.06 -8.13
C CYS A 14 -1.48 -6.16 -7.43
N ASP A 15 -0.55 -5.56 -8.18
CA ASP A 15 0.45 -4.67 -7.61
C ASP A 15 0.02 -3.23 -7.81
N TRP A 16 0.07 -2.45 -6.74
CA TRP A 16 -0.24 -1.03 -6.75
C TRP A 16 0.93 -0.27 -6.15
N VAL A 17 1.39 0.73 -6.86
CA VAL A 17 2.53 1.55 -6.46
C VAL A 17 2.01 2.92 -6.06
N TRP A 18 2.31 3.33 -4.84
CA TRP A 18 2.00 4.65 -4.34
C TRP A 18 3.29 5.42 -4.13
N GLU A 19 3.57 6.33 -5.06
CA GLU A 19 4.74 7.20 -4.97
C GLU A 19 4.34 8.50 -4.26
N GLN A 20 5.08 8.85 -3.21
CA GLN A 20 5.03 10.13 -2.54
C GLN A 20 6.40 10.80 -2.62
N PRO A 21 6.49 12.13 -2.46
CA PRO A 21 7.75 12.85 -2.55
C PRO A 21 8.81 12.39 -1.53
N ALA A 22 8.38 11.84 -0.40
CA ALA A 22 9.24 11.44 0.72
C ALA A 22 9.32 9.91 0.93
N TRP A 23 8.43 9.13 0.33
CA TRP A 23 8.37 7.67 0.50
C TRP A 23 7.57 7.03 -0.64
N SER A 24 7.71 5.73 -0.81
CA SER A 24 6.94 4.94 -1.77
C SER A 24 6.30 3.76 -1.05
N ALA A 25 5.05 3.43 -1.33
CA ALA A 25 4.39 2.23 -0.81
C ALA A 25 4.02 1.30 -1.96
N LEU A 26 4.43 0.04 -1.86
CA LEU A 26 4.00 -1.02 -2.77
C LEU A 26 2.93 -1.86 -2.07
N LEU A 27 1.73 -1.87 -2.62
CA LEU A 27 0.65 -2.72 -2.16
C LEU A 27 0.59 -3.94 -3.10
N LYS A 28 0.68 -5.13 -2.53
CA LYS A 28 0.55 -6.40 -3.23
C LYS A 28 -0.73 -7.08 -2.75
N LEU A 29 -1.72 -7.15 -3.63
CA LEU A 29 -2.95 -7.89 -3.37
C LEU A 29 -2.64 -9.38 -3.54
N ASP A 30 -2.54 -10.11 -2.43
CA ASP A 30 -2.47 -11.57 -2.45
C ASP A 30 -3.88 -12.19 -2.33
N GLN A 31 -4.05 -13.51 -2.36
CA GLN A 31 -5.36 -14.13 -2.15
C GLN A 31 -5.80 -14.13 -0.69
N GLN A 32 -4.85 -14.12 0.25
CA GLN A 32 -5.15 -14.23 1.69
C GLN A 32 -5.07 -12.90 2.43
N ASP A 33 -4.20 -12.00 1.99
CA ASP A 33 -3.96 -10.71 2.61
C ASP A 33 -3.46 -9.66 1.59
N LEU A 34 -3.47 -8.41 2.03
CA LEU A 34 -2.89 -7.29 1.31
C LEU A 34 -1.54 -6.95 1.95
N GLY A 35 -0.46 -7.32 1.25
CA GLY A 35 0.88 -6.93 1.63
C GLY A 35 1.13 -5.47 1.30
N VAL A 36 1.72 -4.71 2.19
CA VAL A 36 2.10 -3.31 1.98
C VAL A 36 3.55 -3.14 2.37
N ILE A 37 4.35 -2.53 1.50
CA ILE A 37 5.77 -2.32 1.70
C ILE A 37 6.06 -0.84 1.48
N TRP A 38 6.30 -0.11 2.57
CA TRP A 38 6.81 1.26 2.53
C TRP A 38 8.33 1.24 2.40
N THR A 39 8.79 1.90 1.35
CA THR A 39 10.19 2.19 1.05
C THR A 39 10.39 3.67 1.29
N SER A 40 11.18 4.03 2.30
CA SER A 40 11.63 5.40 2.56
C SER A 40 13.16 5.42 2.61
N GLU A 41 13.79 6.59 2.74
CA GLU A 41 15.25 6.73 2.71
C GLU A 41 16.01 5.81 3.69
N GLN A 42 15.36 5.30 4.76
CA GLN A 42 15.60 4.03 5.49
C GLN A 42 15.06 4.16 6.92
N PRO A 43 14.47 3.12 7.53
CA PRO A 43 14.33 1.73 7.07
C PRO A 43 13.00 1.41 6.37
N THR A 44 13.02 0.39 5.50
CA THR A 44 11.84 -0.18 4.85
C THR A 44 10.91 -0.80 5.90
N ARG A 45 9.62 -0.45 5.87
CA ARG A 45 8.58 -1.09 6.68
C ARG A 45 7.67 -1.90 5.80
N SER A 46 7.27 -3.08 6.26
CA SER A 46 6.25 -3.89 5.61
C SER A 46 5.17 -4.27 6.61
N CYS A 47 3.91 -4.21 6.19
CA CYS A 47 2.77 -4.64 6.98
C CYS A 47 1.82 -5.45 6.10
N SER A 48 1.16 -6.44 6.70
CA SER A 48 0.19 -7.30 6.00
C SER A 48 -1.19 -7.04 6.60
N TYR A 49 -2.15 -6.71 5.75
CA TYR A 49 -3.52 -6.47 6.19
C TYR A 49 -4.42 -7.63 5.76
N PRO A 50 -5.05 -8.36 6.68
CA PRO A 50 -6.02 -9.37 6.31
C PRO A 50 -7.24 -8.71 5.63
N TYR A 51 -7.83 -9.40 4.66
CA TYR A 51 -9.05 -8.92 3.96
C TYR A 51 -10.29 -8.76 4.86
N GLY A 52 -10.21 -9.17 6.12
CA GLY A 52 -11.22 -8.85 7.14
C GLY A 52 -11.24 -7.37 7.54
N LEU A 53 -10.21 -6.60 7.22
CA LEU A 53 -10.19 -5.15 7.41
C LEU A 53 -10.99 -4.43 6.33
N THR A 54 -11.68 -3.37 6.72
CA THR A 54 -12.36 -2.52 5.76
C THR A 54 -11.33 -1.80 4.89
N ARG A 55 -11.71 -1.48 3.65
CA ARG A 55 -10.86 -0.67 2.77
C ARG A 55 -10.47 0.65 3.45
N GLU A 56 -11.40 1.28 4.16
CA GLU A 56 -11.16 2.55 4.85
C GLU A 56 -10.08 2.44 5.93
N ASP A 57 -10.10 1.37 6.73
CA ASP A 57 -9.06 1.13 7.75
C ASP A 57 -7.68 0.91 7.11
N VAL A 58 -7.62 0.15 6.02
CA VAL A 58 -6.38 -0.06 5.26
C VAL A 58 -5.90 1.26 4.67
N GLU A 59 -6.78 2.04 4.04
CA GLU A 59 -6.46 3.36 3.50
C GLU A 59 -5.98 4.33 4.58
N ALA A 60 -6.60 4.31 5.76
CA ALA A 60 -6.19 5.13 6.90
C ALA A 60 -4.80 4.72 7.42
N ALA A 61 -4.54 3.41 7.54
CA ALA A 61 -3.24 2.90 7.94
C ALA A 61 -2.15 3.22 6.91
N LEU A 62 -2.48 3.14 5.62
CA LEU A 62 -1.61 3.57 4.52
C LEU A 62 -1.28 5.06 4.57
N ARG A 63 -2.27 5.90 4.91
CA ARG A 63 -2.09 7.36 5.05
C ARG A 63 -1.28 7.75 6.28
N LEU A 64 -1.29 6.94 7.32
CA LEU A 64 -0.44 7.17 8.50
C LEU A 64 1.05 7.06 8.16
N GLY A 65 1.40 6.35 7.07
CA GLY A 65 2.78 6.23 6.58
C GLY A 65 3.62 5.23 7.37
N PRO A 66 4.92 5.10 7.01
CA PRO A 66 5.88 4.31 7.79
C PRO A 66 6.16 4.92 9.16
#